data_AF-A0A0R3WMQ1-F1
#
_entry.id   AF-A0A0R3WMQ1-F1
#
_cell.length_a   1.000
_cell.length_b   1.000
_cell.length_c   1.000
_cell.angle_alpha   90.00
_cell.angle_beta   90.00
_cell.angle_gamma   90.00
#
_symmetry.space_group_name_H-M   'P 1'
#
loop_
_entity.id
_entity.type
_entity.pdbx_description
1 polymer ?
#
loop_
_entity_poly.entity_id
_entity_poly.type
_entity_poly.pdbx_seq_one_letter_code
_entity_poly.pdbx_strand_id
1 'polypeptide(L)'
;MLHYLEIAEGLGTYGVEFFEICNRRGTDLLLGIDAMGLAVYKPPDKITPKVGFPWSEIRNIAFNDRKFTIKPIDKKSSDLVFLTKNLRSNKKILALCIGNNELYVRRRQPVPIEIQQMRSQALEENAFRELER
;
A
#
# COMPACT_ATOMS: atom_id res chain seq x y z
N MET A 1 5.11 12.10 21.05
CA MET A 1 4.48 12.02 19.71
C MET A 1 4.86 10.73 18.99
N LEU A 2 6.15 10.36 18.93
CA LEU A 2 6.60 9.11 18.29
C LEU A 2 5.91 7.85 18.84
N HIS A 3 5.87 7.69 20.16
CA HIS A 3 5.25 6.54 20.83
C HIS A 3 3.77 6.33 20.48
N TYR A 4 3.03 7.42 20.25
CA TYR A 4 1.62 7.33 19.82
C TYR A 4 1.50 6.72 18.41
N LEU A 5 2.40 7.11 17.50
CA LEU A 5 2.41 6.60 16.13
C LEU A 5 2.83 5.13 16.09
N GLU A 6 3.78 4.71 16.95
CA GLU A 6 4.19 3.30 17.08
C GLU A 6 3.02 2.40 17.49
N ILE A 7 2.18 2.86 18.42
CA ILE A 7 0.97 2.13 18.83
C ILE A 7 -0.06 2.13 17.71
N ALA A 8 -0.28 3.28 17.06
CA ALA A 8 -1.27 3.43 15.99
C ALA A 8 -0.94 2.58 14.77
N GLU A 9 0.35 2.41 14.43
CA GLU A 9 0.80 1.56 13.32
C GLU A 9 0.40 0.09 13.48
N GLY A 10 0.22 -0.38 14.73
CA GLY A 10 -0.26 -1.74 15.02
C GLY A 10 -1.74 -2.00 14.72
N LEU A 11 -2.53 -0.97 14.39
CA LEU A 11 -3.95 -1.13 14.08
C LEU A 11 -4.12 -1.74 12.67
N GLY A 12 -4.97 -2.77 12.53
CA GLY A 12 -5.15 -3.50 11.27
C GLY A 12 -5.72 -2.69 10.09
N THR A 13 -6.18 -1.47 10.33
CA THR A 13 -6.65 -0.54 9.29
C THR A 13 -5.77 0.69 9.14
N TYR A 14 -4.65 0.77 9.88
CA TYR A 14 -3.73 1.89 9.80
C TYR A 14 -3.08 1.96 8.42
N GLY A 15 -3.13 3.14 7.80
CA GLY A 15 -2.52 3.36 6.49
C GLY A 15 -3.18 2.62 5.32
N VAL A 16 -4.35 1.99 5.53
CA VAL A 16 -5.08 1.26 4.48
C VAL A 16 -6.10 2.16 3.80
N GLU A 17 -5.96 2.39 2.50
CA GLU A 17 -6.96 3.05 1.68
C GLU A 17 -7.91 2.02 1.07
N PHE A 18 -9.21 2.15 1.35
CA PHE A 18 -10.23 1.19 0.90
C PHE A 18 -10.97 1.64 -0.36
N PHE A 19 -11.20 0.70 -1.28
CA PHE A 19 -11.99 0.88 -2.50
C PHE A 19 -13.06 -0.18 -2.64
N GLU A 20 -14.26 0.22 -3.01
CA GLU A 20 -15.33 -0.69 -3.38
C GLU A 20 -15.06 -1.29 -4.75
N ILE A 21 -15.00 -2.63 -4.79
CA ILE A 21 -14.71 -3.40 -6.00
C ILE A 21 -15.73 -4.54 -6.13
N CYS A 22 -15.86 -5.06 -7.35
CA CYS A 22 -16.73 -6.19 -7.64
C CYS A 22 -15.93 -7.29 -8.36
N ASN A 23 -16.05 -8.54 -7.94
CA ASN A 23 -15.38 -9.63 -8.64
C ASN A 23 -16.11 -9.98 -9.96
N ARG A 24 -15.54 -10.90 -10.76
CA ARG A 24 -16.18 -11.37 -12.01
C ARG A 24 -17.55 -12.03 -11.81
N ARG A 25 -17.86 -12.48 -10.59
CA ARG A 25 -19.13 -13.14 -10.24
C ARG A 25 -20.19 -12.15 -9.74
N GLY A 26 -19.90 -10.84 -9.73
CA GLY A 26 -20.83 -9.83 -9.22
C GLY A 26 -20.84 -9.68 -7.70
N THR A 27 -19.86 -10.24 -6.98
CA THR A 27 -19.76 -10.10 -5.52
C THR A 27 -19.06 -8.80 -5.15
N ASP A 28 -19.72 -8.00 -4.33
CA ASP A 28 -19.15 -6.77 -3.76
C ASP A 28 -18.09 -7.10 -2.69
N LEU A 29 -16.94 -6.48 -2.83
CA LEU A 29 -15.74 -6.66 -2.01
C LEU A 29 -15.07 -5.30 -1.77
N LEU A 30 -14.09 -5.28 -0.88
CA LEU A 30 -13.23 -4.11 -0.68
C LEU A 30 -11.80 -4.46 -1.08
N LEU A 31 -11.13 -3.56 -1.77
CA LEU A 31 -9.69 -3.57 -1.98
C LEU A 31 -9.06 -2.61 -0.97
N GLY A 32 -8.17 -3.11 -0.12
CA GLY A 32 -7.27 -2.30 0.69
C GLY A 32 -5.92 -2.15 -0.01
N ILE A 33 -5.38 -0.94 0.00
CA ILE A 33 -4.05 -0.61 -0.50
C ILE A 33 -3.27 0.03 0.64
N ASP A 34 -2.08 -0.48 0.91
CA ASP A 34 -1.22 0.06 1.96
C ASP A 34 0.26 0.05 1.54
N ALA A 35 1.14 0.41 2.48
CA ALA A 35 2.58 0.47 2.27
C ALA A 35 3.24 -0.90 2.06
N MET A 36 2.53 -2.02 2.28
CA MET A 36 3.02 -3.40 2.23
C MET A 36 2.48 -4.19 1.04
N GLY A 37 1.28 -3.88 0.57
CA GLY A 37 0.70 -4.53 -0.60
C GLY A 37 -0.75 -4.16 -0.87
N LEU A 38 -1.45 -5.14 -1.42
CA LEU A 38 -2.88 -5.11 -1.70
C LEU A 38 -3.57 -6.21 -0.92
N ALA A 39 -4.78 -5.97 -0.47
CA ALA A 39 -5.58 -7.00 0.17
C ALA A 39 -7.05 -6.88 -0.21
N VAL A 40 -7.74 -8.02 -0.24
CA VAL A 40 -9.18 -8.10 -0.54
C VAL A 40 -9.93 -8.46 0.73
N TYR A 41 -10.96 -7.70 1.04
CA TYR A 41 -11.79 -7.85 2.22
C TYR A 41 -13.25 -8.10 1.82
N LYS A 42 -13.99 -8.77 2.71
CA LYS A 42 -15.42 -9.02 2.56
C LYS A 42 -16.18 -8.14 3.55
N PRO A 43 -16.99 -7.16 3.08
CA PRO A 43 -17.84 -6.37 3.96
C PRO A 43 -18.73 -7.25 4.87
N PRO A 44 -19.02 -6.81 6.10
CA PRO A 44 -18.63 -5.53 6.71
C PRO A 44 -17.21 -5.52 7.31
N ASP A 45 -16.49 -6.64 7.31
CA ASP A 45 -15.17 -6.76 7.92
C ASP A 45 -14.10 -6.06 7.07
N LYS A 46 -13.43 -5.06 7.68
CA LYS A 46 -12.30 -4.30 7.11
C LYS A 46 -10.97 -4.59 7.79
N ILE A 47 -10.96 -5.44 8.81
CA ILE A 47 -9.78 -5.74 9.63
C ILE A 47 -9.11 -7.00 9.11
N THR A 48 -9.90 -8.05 8.82
CA THR A 48 -9.34 -9.34 8.40
C THR A 48 -9.36 -9.49 6.88
N PRO A 49 -8.19 -9.44 6.20
CA PRO A 49 -8.14 -9.67 4.76
C PRO A 49 -8.48 -11.14 4.45
N LYS A 50 -9.19 -11.37 3.34
CA LYS A 50 -9.46 -12.72 2.81
C LYS A 50 -8.29 -13.23 1.96
N VAL A 51 -7.67 -12.32 1.21
CA VAL A 51 -6.50 -12.61 0.37
C VAL A 51 -5.60 -11.39 0.39
N GLY A 52 -4.29 -11.58 0.51
CA GLY A 52 -3.27 -10.54 0.45
C GLY A 52 -2.29 -10.78 -0.69
N PHE A 53 -1.75 -9.70 -1.23
CA PHE A 53 -0.77 -9.68 -2.31
C PHE A 53 0.33 -8.67 -1.93
N PRO A 54 1.47 -9.14 -1.38
CA PRO A 54 2.62 -8.29 -1.10
C PRO A 54 3.10 -7.59 -2.37
N TRP A 55 3.64 -6.37 -2.26
CA TRP A 55 4.22 -5.67 -3.42
C TRP A 55 5.30 -6.50 -4.12
N SER A 56 6.06 -7.31 -3.38
CA SER A 56 7.07 -8.21 -3.92
C SER A 56 6.53 -9.36 -4.77
N GLU A 57 5.22 -9.63 -4.75
CA GLU A 57 4.58 -10.70 -5.54
C GLU A 57 3.86 -10.16 -6.78
N ILE A 58 3.85 -8.85 -6.99
CA ILE A 58 3.13 -8.20 -8.09
C ILE A 58 4.10 -7.87 -9.22
N ARG A 59 3.81 -8.39 -10.43
CA ARG A 59 4.59 -8.09 -11.63
C ARG A 59 4.10 -6.84 -12.34
N ASN A 60 2.79 -6.74 -12.52
CA ASN A 60 2.20 -5.66 -13.29
C ASN A 60 0.77 -5.35 -12.81
N ILE A 61 0.41 -4.07 -12.92
CA ILE A 61 -0.90 -3.55 -12.54
C ILE A 61 -1.41 -2.70 -13.69
N ALA A 62 -2.59 -3.03 -14.21
CA ALA A 62 -3.20 -2.32 -15.32
C ALA A 62 -4.72 -2.31 -15.21
N PHE A 63 -5.37 -1.37 -15.88
CA PHE A 63 -6.81 -1.39 -16.06
C PHE A 63 -7.19 -1.03 -17.49
N ASN A 64 -8.36 -1.51 -17.91
CA ASN A 64 -9.01 -1.14 -19.15
C ASN A 64 -10.48 -0.85 -18.86
N ASP A 65 -10.91 0.39 -19.13
CA ASP A 65 -12.21 0.92 -18.75
C ASP A 65 -12.54 0.64 -17.26
N ARG A 66 -13.52 -0.23 -16.96
CA ARG A 66 -13.90 -0.62 -15.60
C ARG A 66 -13.13 -1.80 -15.04
N LYS A 67 -12.43 -2.56 -15.89
CA LYS A 67 -11.74 -3.80 -15.52
C LYS A 67 -10.31 -3.51 -15.06
N PHE A 68 -10.02 -3.85 -13.81
CA PHE A 68 -8.70 -3.78 -13.22
C PHE A 68 -8.06 -5.17 -13.19
N THR A 69 -6.76 -5.27 -13.44
CA THR A 69 -6.01 -6.53 -13.53
C THR A 69 -4.66 -6.38 -12.84
N ILE A 70 -4.39 -7.26 -11.89
CA ILE A 70 -3.12 -7.38 -11.17
C ILE A 70 -2.52 -8.74 -11.53
N LYS A 71 -1.32 -8.72 -12.09
CA LYS A 71 -0.60 -9.91 -12.54
C LYS A 71 0.45 -10.29 -11.50
N PRO A 72 0.42 -11.51 -10.95
CA PRO A 72 1.46 -11.97 -10.04
C PRO A 72 2.79 -12.19 -10.77
N ILE A 73 3.88 -12.21 -9.99
CA ILE A 73 5.21 -12.60 -10.49
C ILE A 73 5.25 -14.08 -10.81
N ASP A 74 4.57 -14.94 -10.04
CA ASP A 74 4.42 -16.34 -10.40
C ASP A 74 3.49 -16.48 -11.61
N LYS A 75 4.00 -17.03 -12.71
CA LYS A 75 3.22 -17.23 -13.95
C LYS A 75 2.14 -18.32 -13.81
N LYS A 76 2.25 -19.20 -12.81
CA LYS A 76 1.26 -20.25 -12.56
C LYS A 76 0.05 -19.74 -11.77
N SER A 77 0.26 -18.66 -11.01
CA SER A 77 -0.78 -17.99 -10.23
C SER A 77 -1.74 -17.22 -11.14
N SER A 78 -3.03 -17.24 -10.80
CA SER A 78 -4.07 -16.58 -11.58
C SER A 78 -4.04 -15.06 -11.40
N ASP A 79 -4.32 -14.32 -12.47
CA ASP A 79 -4.49 -12.86 -12.42
C ASP A 79 -5.65 -12.46 -11.50
N LEU A 80 -5.42 -11.52 -10.59
CA LEU A 80 -6.49 -10.90 -9.82
C LEU A 80 -7.21 -9.89 -10.70
N VAL A 81 -8.50 -10.11 -10.94
CA VAL A 81 -9.33 -9.25 -11.80
C VAL A 81 -10.60 -8.85 -11.08
N PHE A 82 -10.83 -7.54 -11.02
CA PHE A 82 -12.03 -6.95 -10.43
C PHE A 82 -12.53 -5.77 -11.28
N LEU A 83 -13.75 -5.35 -11.00
CA LEU A 83 -14.43 -4.21 -11.61
C LEU A 83 -14.58 -3.10 -10.56
N THR A 84 -14.51 -1.85 -11.01
CA THR A 84 -14.85 -0.68 -10.18
C THR A 84 -16.09 0.02 -10.72
N LYS A 85 -16.70 0.87 -9.89
CA LYS A 85 -17.90 1.64 -10.24
C LYS A 85 -17.64 2.63 -11.39
N ASN A 86 -16.45 3.23 -11.44
CA ASN A 86 -16.11 4.24 -12.44
C ASN A 86 -14.60 4.32 -12.74
N LEU A 87 -14.27 4.94 -13.87
CA LEU A 87 -12.89 5.13 -14.34
C LEU A 87 -12.03 5.97 -13.38
N ARG A 88 -12.64 6.92 -12.66
CA ARG A 88 -11.92 7.77 -11.70
C ARG A 88 -11.33 6.93 -10.56
N SER A 89 -12.08 5.97 -10.04
CA SER A 89 -11.60 5.03 -9.04
C SER A 89 -10.42 4.21 -9.56
N ASN A 90 -10.48 3.72 -10.80
CA ASN A 90 -9.37 2.98 -11.41
C ASN A 90 -8.08 3.82 -11.51
N LYS A 91 -8.19 5.09 -11.92
CA LYS A 91 -7.04 6.01 -11.96
C LYS A 91 -6.45 6.25 -10.57
N LYS A 92 -7.29 6.45 -9.55
CA LYS A 92 -6.84 6.64 -8.15
C LYS A 92 -6.15 5.38 -7.61
N ILE A 93 -6.76 4.21 -7.80
CA ILE A 93 -6.17 2.92 -7.41
C ILE A 93 -4.80 2.74 -8.05
N LEU A 94 -4.70 2.95 -9.37
CA LEU A 94 -3.43 2.78 -10.08
C LEU A 94 -2.34 3.72 -9.56
N ALA A 95 -2.66 5.00 -9.35
CA ALA A 95 -1.71 5.99 -8.83
C ALA A 95 -1.20 5.60 -7.43
N LEU A 96 -2.10 5.14 -6.54
CA LEU A 96 -1.72 4.66 -5.22
C LEU A 96 -0.87 3.40 -5.29
N CYS A 97 -1.20 2.45 -6.17
CA CYS A 97 -0.38 1.26 -6.35
C CYS A 97 1.03 1.60 -6.82
N ILE A 98 1.18 2.52 -7.78
CA ILE A 98 2.49 2.94 -8.30
C ILE A 98 3.30 3.60 -7.19
N GLY A 99 2.73 4.59 -6.49
CA GLY A 99 3.44 5.31 -5.44
C GLY A 99 3.84 4.42 -4.25
N ASN A 100 2.93 3.55 -3.79
CA ASN A 100 3.24 2.62 -2.69
C ASN A 100 4.30 1.59 -3.10
N ASN A 101 4.20 1.01 -4.30
CA ASN A 101 5.18 0.06 -4.80
C ASN A 101 6.57 0.70 -4.99
N GLU A 102 6.63 1.91 -5.53
CA GLU A 102 7.89 2.67 -5.67
C GLU A 102 8.55 2.89 -4.30
N LEU A 103 7.81 3.37 -3.32
CA LEU A 103 8.31 3.57 -1.95
C LEU A 103 8.66 2.24 -1.27
N TYR A 104 7.93 1.16 -1.55
CA TYR A 104 8.22 -0.19 -1.04
C TYR A 104 9.56 -0.71 -1.57
N VAL A 105 9.84 -0.51 -2.86
CA VAL A 105 11.11 -0.88 -3.49
C VAL A 105 12.23 0.01 -2.96
N ARG A 106 12.03 1.34 -2.88
CA ARG A 106 13.03 2.28 -2.37
C ARG A 106 13.47 1.96 -0.95
N ARG A 107 12.54 1.56 -0.07
CA ARG A 107 12.83 1.13 1.32
C ARG A 107 13.69 -0.13 1.42
N ARG A 108 13.82 -0.91 0.35
CA ARG A 108 14.63 -2.14 0.28
C ARG A 108 15.96 -1.96 -0.45
N GLN A 109 16.21 -0.77 -1.00
CA GLN A 109 17.51 -0.40 -1.57
C GLN A 109 18.42 0.20 -0.49
N PRO A 110 19.74 0.22 -0.70
CA PRO A 110 20.65 0.94 0.17
C PRO A 110 20.21 2.41 0.35
N VAL A 111 20.32 2.92 1.58
CA VAL A 111 19.91 4.29 1.90
C VAL A 111 20.81 5.29 1.14
N PRO A 112 20.24 6.17 0.29
CA PRO A 112 21.01 7.20 -0.42
C PRO A 112 21.78 8.11 0.52
N ILE A 113 22.93 8.62 0.07
CA ILE A 113 23.81 9.49 0.87
C ILE A 113 23.09 10.73 1.41
N GLU A 114 22.20 11.32 0.61
CA GLU A 114 21.38 12.48 1.01
C GLU A 114 20.53 12.15 2.25
N ILE A 115 19.89 10.98 2.28
CA ILE A 115 19.07 10.55 3.42
C ILE A 115 19.96 10.26 4.64
N GLN A 116 21.17 9.75 4.46
CA GLN A 116 22.12 9.57 5.56
C GLN A 116 22.53 10.91 6.18
N GLN A 117 22.82 11.91 5.35
CA GLN A 117 23.13 13.27 5.80
C GLN A 117 21.96 13.90 6.54
N MET A 118 20.73 13.80 5.99
CA MET A 118 19.51 14.28 6.67
C MET A 118 19.32 13.62 8.04
N ARG A 119 19.61 12.32 8.17
CA ARG A 119 19.55 11.61 9.46
C ARG A 119 20.60 12.11 10.45
N SER A 120 21.84 12.34 10.02
CA SER A 120 22.91 12.89 10.87
C SER A 120 22.53 14.28 11.39
N GLN A 121 22.07 15.16 10.49
CA GLN A 121 21.63 16.51 10.85
C GLN A 121 20.48 16.49 11.85
N ALA A 122 19.47 15.64 11.64
CA ALA A 122 18.34 15.51 12.57
C ALA A 122 18.77 15.00 13.96
N LEU A 123 19.76 14.11 14.03
CA LEU A 123 20.33 13.63 15.30
C LEU A 123 21.08 14.74 16.03
N GLU A 124 21.92 15.48 15.33
CA GLU A 124 22.67 16.62 15.88
C GLU A 124 21.74 17.73 16.39
N GLU A 125 20.72 18.10 15.60
CA GLU A 125 19.71 19.08 16.00
C GLU A 125 18.92 18.64 17.23
N ASN A 126 18.52 17.36 17.30
CA ASN A 126 17.79 16.85 18.46
C ASN A 126 18.67 16.86 19.72
N ALA A 127 19.94 16.45 19.62
CA ALA A 127 20.88 16.50 20.73
C ALA A 127 21.11 17.95 21.21
N PHE A 128 21.23 18.91 20.29
CA PHE A 128 21.34 20.32 20.63
C PHE A 128 20.09 20.84 21.36
N ARG A 129 18.89 20.53 20.85
CA ARG A 129 17.62 20.90 21.50
C ARG A 129 17.44 20.27 22.89
N GLU A 130 18.03 19.10 23.13
CA GLU A 130 18.03 18.46 24.45
C GLU A 130 18.96 19.16 25.45
N LEU A 131 20.09 19.71 24.98
CA LEU A 131 20.99 20.50 25.82
C LEU A 131 20.45 21.90 26.16
N GLU A 132 19.61 22.48 25.30
CA GLU A 132 18.95 23.77 25.55
C GLU A 132 17.73 23.67 26.49
N ARG A 133 17.28 22.45 26.80
CA ARG A 133 16.15 22.19 27.72
C ARG A 133 16.61 22.01 29.16
#